data_AF-A0A2P7T9U1-F1
#
_entry.id   AF-A0A2P7T9U1-F1
#
_cell.length_a   1.000
_cell.length_b   1.000
_cell.length_c   1.000
_cell.angle_alpha   90.00
_cell.angle_beta   90.00
_cell.angle_gamma   90.00
#
_symmetry.space_group_name_H-M   'P 1'
#
loop_
_entity.id
_entity.type
_entity.pdbx_description
1 polymer ?
#
loop_
_entity_poly.entity_id
_entity_poly.type
_entity_poly.pdbx_seq_one_letter_code
_entity_poly.pdbx_strand_id
1 'polypeptide(L)'
;MAGGIIEIPIQINIVCPGSTASTCFSETEVNNAINTLNTYFANVPMHFYECADRNYIYNVEGIIYDSNESEFTLCSSYDVSGAVNIYFVNRVLESDAIAYTSYTPIDGADRIIVATHQPSGDLVLYPNLNLAHEMAHFFGVYHTNGPGLPGSTDEL
;
A
#
# COMPACT_ATOMS: atom_id res chain seq x y z
N MET A 1 4.82 33.16 -4.22
CA MET A 1 4.88 32.47 -2.93
C MET A 1 5.48 31.11 -3.21
N ALA A 2 6.68 30.79 -2.70
CA ALA A 2 7.18 29.44 -2.77
C ALA A 2 6.31 28.61 -1.81
N GLY A 3 5.50 27.70 -2.34
CA GLY A 3 4.67 26.82 -1.52
C GLY A 3 5.56 25.96 -0.64
N GLY A 4 5.20 25.82 0.64
CA GLY A 4 5.89 24.90 1.54
C GLY A 4 5.67 23.44 1.11
N ILE A 5 6.56 22.56 1.54
CA ILE A 5 6.39 21.12 1.40
C ILE A 5 5.21 20.69 2.28
N ILE A 6 4.29 19.89 1.71
CA ILE A 6 3.20 19.23 2.43
C ILE A 6 3.76 17.91 2.97
N GLU A 7 3.85 17.82 4.29
CA GLU A 7 4.30 16.62 5.00
C GLU A 7 3.11 15.69 5.23
N ILE A 8 3.20 14.47 4.70
CA ILE A 8 2.12 13.49 4.70
C ILE A 8 2.54 12.31 5.60
N PRO A 9 1.90 12.14 6.76
CA PRO A 9 2.21 11.04 7.67
C PRO A 9 1.78 9.70 7.09
N ILE A 10 2.71 8.75 7.07
CA ILE A 10 2.44 7.35 6.72
C ILE A 10 2.73 6.44 7.91
N GLN A 11 1.85 5.47 8.14
CA GLN A 11 2.08 4.39 9.10
C GLN A 11 2.38 3.10 8.32
N ILE A 12 3.51 2.46 8.62
CA ILE A 12 3.89 1.19 7.99
C ILE A 12 3.47 0.02 8.87
N ASN A 13 2.72 -0.90 8.29
CA ASN A 13 2.31 -2.17 8.87
C ASN A 13 2.83 -3.32 7.99
N ILE A 14 3.60 -4.23 8.57
CA ILE A 14 4.22 -5.35 7.85
C ILE A 14 3.63 -6.65 8.39
N VAL A 15 2.89 -7.37 7.54
CA VAL A 15 2.27 -8.65 7.91
C VAL A 15 3.25 -9.78 7.63
N CYS A 16 3.40 -10.66 8.62
CA CYS A 16 4.41 -11.71 8.63
C CYS A 16 3.72 -13.07 8.88
N PRO A 17 3.74 -14.00 7.90
CA PRO A 17 3.16 -15.33 8.04
C PRO A 17 3.71 -16.16 9.20
N GLY A 18 4.98 -15.96 9.57
CA GLY A 18 5.62 -16.67 10.68
C GLY A 18 5.86 -15.79 11.90
N SER A 19 6.63 -16.34 12.85
CA SER A 19 6.98 -15.68 14.11
C SER A 19 8.30 -14.90 14.06
N THR A 20 8.91 -14.79 12.88
CA THR A 20 10.23 -14.15 12.69
C THR A 20 10.21 -13.17 11.53
N ALA A 21 11.08 -12.16 11.61
CA ALA A 21 11.24 -11.13 10.58
C ALA A 21 11.56 -11.68 9.18
N SER A 22 12.19 -12.86 9.09
CA SER A 22 12.50 -13.54 7.84
C SER A 22 11.28 -13.99 7.03
N THR A 23 10.10 -14.00 7.65
CA THR A 23 8.84 -14.32 6.96
C THR A 23 8.11 -13.08 6.46
N CYS A 24 8.52 -11.90 6.91
CA CYS A 24 7.94 -10.63 6.52
C CYS A 24 8.45 -10.16 5.15
N PHE A 25 7.79 -9.14 4.62
CA PHE A 25 8.36 -8.26 3.60
C PHE A 25 9.71 -7.69 4.10
N SER A 26 10.76 -7.69 3.27
CA SER A 26 12.08 -7.30 3.75
C SER A 26 12.17 -5.79 4.01
N GLU A 27 12.90 -5.39 5.05
CA GLU A 27 13.08 -3.97 5.39
C GLU A 27 13.70 -3.17 4.24
N THR A 28 14.62 -3.79 3.50
CA THR A 28 15.24 -3.18 2.32
C THR A 28 14.21 -2.85 1.26
N GLU A 29 13.27 -3.75 0.99
CA GLU A 29 12.24 -3.50 -0.02
C GLU A 29 11.21 -2.47 0.46
N VAL A 30 10.83 -2.48 1.75
CA VAL A 30 9.98 -1.41 2.34
C VAL A 30 10.67 -0.05 2.23
N ASN A 31 11.95 0.04 2.60
CA ASN A 31 12.74 1.27 2.46
C ASN A 31 12.80 1.73 1.01
N ASN A 32 13.02 0.81 0.07
CA ASN A 32 13.05 1.12 -1.35
C ASN A 32 11.69 1.62 -1.86
N ALA A 33 10.57 1.06 -1.39
CA ALA A 33 9.24 1.51 -1.73
C ALA A 33 9.00 2.96 -1.26
N ILE A 34 9.36 3.29 -0.02
CA ILE A 34 9.20 4.65 0.54
C ILE A 34 10.13 5.65 -0.16
N ASN A 35 11.39 5.27 -0.43
CA ASN A 35 12.32 6.11 -1.18
C ASN A 35 11.83 6.35 -2.62
N THR A 36 11.28 5.32 -3.26
CA THR A 36 10.67 5.42 -4.59
C THR A 36 9.48 6.37 -4.55
N LEU A 37 8.58 6.20 -3.57
CA LEU A 37 7.44 7.08 -3.37
C LEU A 37 7.86 8.54 -3.27
N ASN A 38 8.78 8.88 -2.37
CA ASN A 38 9.29 10.25 -2.24
C ASN A 38 9.99 10.76 -3.50
N THR A 39 10.70 9.90 -4.24
CA THR A 39 11.37 10.27 -5.49
C THR A 39 10.35 10.65 -6.58
N TYR A 40 9.28 9.88 -6.73
CA TYR A 40 8.25 10.14 -7.74
C TYR A 40 7.43 11.40 -7.43
N PHE A 41 7.20 11.68 -6.15
CA PHE A 41 6.46 12.86 -5.71
C PHE A 41 7.35 14.09 -5.49
N ALA A 42 8.67 14.01 -5.66
CA ALA A 42 9.58 15.14 -5.44
C ALA A 42 9.31 16.37 -6.33
N ASN A 43 8.64 16.19 -7.48
CA ASN A 43 8.26 17.27 -8.39
C ASN A 43 6.94 17.97 -8.00
N VAL A 44 6.21 17.43 -7.02
CA VAL A 44 5.08 18.09 -6.37
C VAL A 44 5.49 18.44 -4.94
N PRO A 45 4.88 19.45 -4.28
CA PRO A 45 5.27 19.85 -2.93
C PRO A 45 4.73 18.86 -1.88
N MET A 46 5.04 17.56 -2.02
CA MET A 46 4.62 16.50 -1.11
C MET A 46 5.83 15.68 -0.67
N HIS A 47 5.88 15.33 0.61
CA HIS A 47 6.86 14.44 1.19
C HIS A 47 6.16 13.50 2.16
N PHE A 48 6.54 12.23 2.12
CA PHE A 48 5.96 11.18 2.95
C PHE A 48 6.98 10.76 4.00
N TYR A 49 6.55 10.74 5.26
CA TYR A 49 7.41 10.37 6.38
C TYR A 49 6.71 9.38 7.30
N GLU A 50 7.49 8.44 7.83
CA GLU A 50 6.99 7.48 8.82
C GLU A 50 6.66 8.21 10.12
N CYS A 51 5.38 8.22 10.50
CA CYS A 51 4.91 9.00 11.66
C CYS A 51 5.11 8.28 13.01
N ALA A 52 5.39 6.98 12.98
CA ALA A 52 5.75 6.16 14.12
C ALA A 52 6.62 4.98 13.68
N ASP A 53 7.07 4.18 14.65
CA ASP A 53 7.77 2.93 14.38
C ASP A 53 6.91 1.98 13.55
N ARG A 54 7.57 1.19 12.68
CA ARG A 54 6.91 0.18 11.88
C ARG A 54 6.30 -0.89 12.77
N ASN A 55 5.07 -1.27 12.44
CA ASN A 55 4.38 -2.35 13.13
C ASN A 55 4.59 -3.68 12.40
N TYR A 56 4.87 -4.75 13.14
CA TYR A 56 5.07 -6.10 12.59
C TYR A 56 4.00 -7.03 13.14
N ILE A 57 3.19 -7.60 12.26
CA ILE A 57 2.02 -8.43 12.61
C ILE A 57 2.38 -9.88 12.31
N TYR A 58 2.85 -10.59 13.34
CA TYR A 58 3.36 -11.96 13.23
C TYR A 58 2.28 -13.04 13.32
N ASN A 59 2.58 -14.20 12.75
CA ASN A 59 1.71 -15.39 12.71
C ASN A 59 0.37 -15.14 12.02
N VAL A 60 0.37 -14.25 11.03
CA VAL A 60 -0.81 -13.92 10.23
C VAL A 60 -0.46 -14.17 8.78
N GLU A 61 -1.24 -15.02 8.09
CA GLU A 61 -0.95 -15.45 6.73
C GLU A 61 -0.78 -14.28 5.74
N GLY A 62 -1.37 -13.12 6.06
CA GLY A 62 -1.29 -11.90 5.26
C GLY A 62 -1.99 -12.04 3.93
N ILE A 63 -3.08 -12.81 3.90
CA ILE A 63 -3.95 -12.94 2.73
C ILE A 63 -5.18 -12.07 2.92
N ILE A 64 -5.41 -11.18 1.97
CA ILE A 64 -6.69 -10.49 1.83
C ILE A 64 -7.53 -11.23 0.78
N TYR A 65 -8.68 -11.74 1.22
CA TYR A 65 -9.64 -12.42 0.35
C TYR A 65 -10.58 -11.41 -0.32
N ASP A 66 -11.31 -11.85 -1.34
CA ASP A 66 -12.38 -11.11 -2.01
C ASP A 66 -13.61 -10.91 -1.08
N SER A 67 -13.39 -10.18 0.02
CA SER A 67 -14.40 -9.74 0.97
C SER A 67 -13.88 -8.56 1.81
N ASN A 68 -14.68 -7.50 1.91
CA ASN A 68 -14.34 -6.31 2.72
C ASN A 68 -14.04 -6.67 4.20
N GLU A 69 -14.66 -7.74 4.72
CA GLU A 69 -14.41 -8.23 6.08
C GLU A 69 -12.97 -8.73 6.28
N SER A 70 -12.35 -9.29 5.24
CA SER A 70 -10.97 -9.81 5.33
C SER A 70 -9.97 -8.70 5.59
N GLU A 71 -10.04 -7.62 4.81
CA GLU A 71 -9.16 -6.47 5.00
C GLU A 71 -9.42 -5.81 6.36
N PHE A 72 -10.69 -5.57 6.69
CA PHE A 72 -11.05 -4.95 7.97
C PHE A 72 -10.54 -5.74 9.16
N THR A 73 -10.68 -7.07 9.15
CA THR A 73 -10.21 -7.95 10.22
C THR A 73 -8.68 -7.91 10.36
N LEU A 74 -7.96 -7.82 9.24
CA LEU A 74 -6.50 -7.77 9.24
C LEU A 74 -5.98 -6.41 9.74
N CYS A 75 -6.62 -5.32 9.32
CA CYS A 75 -6.05 -3.97 9.42
C CYS A 75 -6.58 -3.16 10.60
N SER A 76 -7.89 -3.22 10.90
CA SER A 76 -8.57 -2.25 11.78
C SER A 76 -7.92 -2.00 13.15
N SER A 77 -7.34 -3.04 13.77
CA SER A 77 -6.68 -2.92 15.08
C SER A 77 -5.33 -2.18 15.06
N TYR A 78 -4.76 -1.96 13.88
CA TYR A 78 -3.44 -1.37 13.67
C TYR A 78 -3.48 -0.03 12.93
N ASP A 79 -4.67 0.43 12.54
CA ASP A 79 -4.83 1.71 11.86
C ASP A 79 -4.51 2.87 12.80
N VAL A 80 -3.75 3.83 12.27
CA VAL A 80 -3.42 5.09 12.92
C VAL A 80 -4.25 6.19 12.29
N SER A 81 -5.05 6.87 13.11
CA SER A 81 -5.89 7.99 12.67
C SER A 81 -5.02 9.19 12.26
N GLY A 82 -5.38 9.82 11.14
CA GLY A 82 -4.65 10.98 10.61
C GLY A 82 -3.37 10.63 9.86
N ALA A 83 -3.11 9.35 9.58
CA ALA A 83 -2.03 8.86 8.73
C ALA A 83 -2.59 7.98 7.60
N VAL A 84 -1.86 7.89 6.49
CA VAL A 84 -2.13 6.86 5.47
C VAL A 84 -1.52 5.55 5.96
N ASN A 85 -2.35 4.54 6.19
CA ASN A 85 -1.93 3.24 6.70
C ASN A 85 -1.51 2.33 5.55
N ILE A 86 -0.22 2.02 5.45
CA ILE A 86 0.34 1.20 4.38
C ILE A 86 0.60 -0.19 4.93
N TYR A 87 -0.06 -1.20 4.35
CA TYR A 87 0.10 -2.59 4.72
C TYR A 87 0.87 -3.36 3.66
N PHE A 88 2.01 -3.92 4.06
CA PHE A 88 2.73 -4.92 3.28
C PHE A 88 2.21 -6.30 3.68
N VAL A 89 1.44 -6.91 2.77
CA VAL A 89 0.77 -8.20 2.98
C VAL A 89 1.40 -9.28 2.13
N ASN A 90 1.11 -10.54 2.43
CA ASN A 90 1.64 -11.65 1.66
C ASN A 90 1.00 -11.71 0.27
N ARG A 91 -0.34 -11.75 0.21
CA ARG A 91 -1.12 -11.91 -1.04
C ARG A 91 -2.44 -11.16 -0.94
N VAL A 92 -2.91 -10.70 -2.09
CA VAL A 92 -4.29 -10.26 -2.29
C VAL A 92 -4.91 -11.22 -3.30
N LEU A 93 -6.08 -11.77 -2.98
CA LEU A 93 -6.84 -12.69 -3.86
C LEU A 93 -8.07 -12.01 -4.47
N GLU A 94 -8.33 -10.76 -4.09
CA GLU A 94 -9.35 -9.92 -4.70
C GLU A 94 -8.91 -9.49 -6.10
N SER A 95 -9.71 -9.85 -7.11
CA SER A 95 -9.56 -9.41 -8.52
C SER A 95 -8.13 -9.52 -9.11
N ASP A 96 -7.36 -10.50 -8.65
CA ASP A 96 -5.94 -10.67 -8.99
C ASP A 96 -5.04 -9.45 -8.70
N ALA A 97 -5.41 -8.59 -7.75
CA ALA A 97 -4.66 -7.39 -7.42
C ALA A 97 -3.31 -7.71 -6.75
N ILE A 98 -2.32 -6.84 -7.00
CA ILE A 98 -0.99 -6.88 -6.35
C ILE A 98 -0.76 -5.71 -5.39
N ALA A 99 -1.61 -4.69 -5.49
CA ALA A 99 -1.72 -3.56 -4.61
C ALA A 99 -3.07 -2.88 -4.88
N TYR A 100 -3.59 -2.14 -3.91
CA TYR A 100 -4.77 -1.29 -4.11
C TYR A 100 -4.88 -0.24 -3.01
N THR A 101 -5.64 0.80 -3.28
CA THR A 101 -6.01 1.84 -2.33
C THR A 101 -7.43 1.64 -1.85
N SER A 102 -7.61 1.47 -0.54
CA SER A 102 -8.92 1.39 0.09
C SER A 102 -9.27 2.73 0.70
N TYR A 103 -10.20 3.45 0.07
CA TYR A 103 -10.79 4.68 0.58
C TYR A 103 -12.27 4.41 0.86
N THR A 104 -12.61 4.04 2.09
CA THR A 104 -14.03 3.92 2.43
C THR A 104 -14.33 4.41 3.84
N PRO A 105 -15.41 5.20 4.03
CA PRO A 105 -15.92 5.50 5.36
C PRO A 105 -16.51 4.26 6.07
N ILE A 106 -16.60 3.11 5.40
CA ILE A 106 -17.04 1.83 5.99
C ILE A 106 -15.88 1.14 6.71
N ASP A 107 -14.65 1.26 6.22
CA ASP A 107 -13.47 0.59 6.77
C ASP A 107 -12.77 1.38 7.88
N GLY A 108 -13.12 2.67 8.02
CA GLY A 108 -12.76 3.54 9.13
C GLY A 108 -11.35 4.15 9.08
N ALA A 109 -10.55 3.84 8.07
CA ALA A 109 -9.19 4.35 7.90
C ALA A 109 -8.78 4.46 6.43
N ASP A 110 -7.85 5.39 6.16
CA ASP A 110 -7.18 5.52 4.87
C ASP A 110 -6.10 4.43 4.76
N ARG A 111 -6.26 3.49 3.82
CA ARG A 111 -5.35 2.34 3.67
C ARG A 111 -4.82 2.19 2.24
N ILE A 112 -3.56 1.79 2.16
CA ILE A 112 -2.92 1.28 0.93
C ILE A 112 -2.40 -0.12 1.24
N ILE A 113 -2.73 -1.08 0.38
CA ILE A 113 -2.30 -2.46 0.49
C ILE A 113 -1.28 -2.75 -0.61
N VAL A 114 -0.16 -3.39 -0.25
CA VAL A 114 0.88 -3.83 -1.18
C VAL A 114 1.21 -5.30 -0.91
N ALA A 115 1.06 -6.17 -1.90
CA ALA A 115 1.35 -7.59 -1.77
C ALA A 115 2.80 -7.94 -2.14
N THR A 116 3.41 -8.88 -1.40
CA THR A 116 4.71 -9.48 -1.76
C THR A 116 4.59 -10.47 -2.91
N HIS A 117 3.49 -11.22 -2.93
CA HIS A 117 3.25 -12.27 -3.90
C HIS A 117 1.99 -11.99 -4.71
N GLN A 118 2.05 -12.36 -5.98
CA GLN A 118 0.91 -12.42 -6.87
C GLN A 118 -0.13 -13.43 -6.35
N PRO A 119 -1.37 -13.36 -6.84
CA PRO A 119 -2.38 -14.39 -6.62
C PRO A 119 -1.90 -15.80 -7.02
N SER A 120 -0.97 -15.94 -7.98
CA SER A 120 -0.36 -17.23 -8.34
C SER A 120 0.58 -17.81 -7.27
N GLY A 121 1.07 -16.96 -6.35
CA GLY A 121 2.10 -17.28 -5.36
C GLY A 121 3.52 -16.90 -5.79
N ASP A 122 3.71 -16.42 -7.02
CA ASP A 122 5.01 -15.89 -7.47
C ASP A 122 5.28 -14.51 -6.84
N LEU A 123 6.55 -14.14 -6.69
CA LEU A 123 6.91 -12.80 -6.23
C LEU A 123 6.39 -11.72 -7.19
N VAL A 124 5.90 -10.62 -6.63
CA VAL A 124 5.53 -9.43 -7.38
C VAL A 124 6.80 -8.77 -7.95
N LEU A 125 6.75 -8.39 -9.23
CA LEU A 125 7.84 -7.65 -9.85
C LEU A 125 7.71 -6.16 -9.52
N TYR A 126 8.84 -5.52 -9.21
CA TYR A 126 8.94 -4.08 -8.91
C TYR A 126 7.98 -3.60 -7.81
N PRO A 127 7.92 -4.26 -6.64
CA PRO A 127 6.93 -3.94 -5.61
C PRO A 127 7.10 -2.52 -5.03
N ASN A 128 8.28 -1.91 -5.21
CA ASN A 128 8.55 -0.52 -4.84
C ASN A 128 7.78 0.51 -5.69
N LEU A 129 7.37 0.17 -6.92
CA LEU A 129 6.57 1.05 -7.78
C LEU A 129 5.08 1.01 -7.41
N ASN A 130 4.60 -0.13 -6.91
CA ASN A 130 3.20 -0.31 -6.55
C ASN A 130 2.74 0.71 -5.51
N LEU A 131 3.57 0.96 -4.48
CA LEU A 131 3.24 1.96 -3.47
C LEU A 131 3.09 3.37 -4.07
N ALA A 132 3.99 3.76 -4.98
CA ALA A 132 3.92 5.08 -5.61
C ALA A 132 2.68 5.20 -6.52
N HIS A 133 2.33 4.13 -7.23
CA HIS A 133 1.13 4.04 -8.05
C HIS A 133 -0.14 4.17 -7.21
N GLU A 134 -0.27 3.38 -6.14
CA GLU A 134 -1.43 3.45 -5.24
C GLU A 134 -1.53 4.78 -4.49
N MET A 135 -0.39 5.36 -4.08
CA MET A 135 -0.43 6.69 -3.47
C MET A 135 -0.96 7.76 -4.44
N ALA A 136 -0.75 7.61 -5.74
CA ALA A 136 -1.38 8.50 -6.72
C ALA A 136 -2.91 8.31 -6.75
N HIS A 137 -3.41 7.07 -6.67
CA HIS A 137 -4.83 6.78 -6.52
C HIS A 137 -5.42 7.38 -5.24
N PHE A 138 -4.69 7.33 -4.13
CA PHE A 138 -5.10 7.98 -2.88
C PHE A 138 -5.36 9.48 -3.05
N PHE A 139 -4.57 10.17 -3.90
CA PHE A 139 -4.80 11.59 -4.24
C PHE A 139 -5.77 11.82 -5.41
N GLY A 140 -6.50 10.79 -5.85
CA GLY A 140 -7.55 10.89 -6.87
C GLY A 140 -7.05 10.86 -8.31
N VAL A 141 -5.80 10.43 -8.55
CA VAL A 141 -5.32 10.15 -9.91
C VAL A 141 -5.95 8.85 -10.38
N TYR A 142 -6.52 8.82 -11.58
CA TYR A 142 -7.05 7.58 -12.18
C TYR A 142 -6.00 6.90 -13.04
N HIS A 143 -6.19 5.61 -13.31
CA HIS A 143 -5.39 4.91 -14.32
C HIS A 143 -5.43 5.66 -15.64
N THR A 144 -4.27 5.84 -16.28
CA THR A 144 -4.15 6.63 -17.52
C THR A 144 -4.92 6.02 -18.69
N ASN A 145 -5.18 4.72 -18.63
CA ASN A 145 -5.96 3.99 -19.62
C ASN A 145 -7.47 3.97 -19.30
N GLY A 146 -7.92 4.74 -18.30
CA GLY A 146 -9.30 4.76 -17.83
C GLY A 146 -9.64 3.57 -16.92
N PRO A 147 -10.93 3.35 -16.59
CA PRO A 147 -11.38 2.23 -15.75
C PRO A 147 -11.31 0.87 -16.46
N GLY A 148 -10.85 0.83 -17.72
CA GLY A 148 -10.74 -0.38 -18.51
C GLY A 148 -9.63 -1.33 -18.05
N LEU A 149 -9.65 -2.53 -18.62
CA LEU A 149 -8.65 -3.57 -18.35
C LEU A 149 -7.24 -3.16 -18.81
N PRO A 150 -6.17 -3.77 -18.26
CA PRO A 150 -4.81 -3.59 -18.76
C PRO A 150 -4.76 -3.83 -20.27
N GLY A 151 -4.38 -2.81 -21.04
CA GLY A 151 -4.32 -2.86 -22.51
C GLY A 151 -5.56 -2.34 -23.25
N SER A 152 -6.61 -1.88 -22.56
CA SER A 152 -7.66 -1.04 -23.13
C SER A 152 -7.45 0.41 -22.68
N THR A 153 -7.61 1.39 -23.58
CA THR A 153 -7.45 2.82 -23.28
C THR A 153 -8.75 3.56 -23.55
N ASP A 154 -9.27 4.28 -22.56
CA ASP A 154 -10.32 5.30 -22.75
C ASP A 154 -9.75 6.73 -22.86
N GLU A 155 -8.41 6.90 -22.75
CA GLU A 155 -7.63 8.16 -22.78
C GLU A 155 -8.37 9.38 -22.18
N LEU A 156 -8.07 9.72 -20.93
CA LEU A 156 -8.52 10.97 -20.29
C LEU A 156 -7.76 12.21 -20.81
#